data_AF-A0A9N8VNJ1-F1
#
_entry.id   AF-A0A9N8VNJ1-F1
#
_cell.length_a   1.000
_cell.length_b   1.000
_cell.length_c   1.000
_cell.angle_alpha   90.00
_cell.angle_beta   90.00
_cell.angle_gamma   90.00
#
_symmetry.space_group_name_H-M   'P 1'
#
loop_
_entity.id
_entity.type
_entity.pdbx_description
1 polymer ?
#
loop_
_entity_poly.entity_id
_entity_poly.type
_entity_poly.pdbx_seq_one_letter_code
_entity_poly.pdbx_strand_id
1 'polypeptide(L)'
;MNNSILQRLRSRPKRPFWKLPQHRLPVLSLYKTLLKISKKFPEDIHRKYLFYSIRDKFRVRRHETSVTNTIEFLKEAKECRNTLLKALNGDVEAFQHIDDLTWGRKGSLKEILTWVILFHFDIDNYFKEAHACIKIKLRTKKWKKRAKSKRGILRVISDTRTKASRMKDSHRAYKIPLDRRLYSPPRVQLIIKSRMPKKKKHFWRTGLVRHRIITQLGYRLQRIRGWRQPTWISMMMNKRINQHNKRLERYNLLESYLEMVRAEVLMMRQLDPKLATDVEGFEKLIIQEMTESKKYHERMLKLKAKSQLDDS
;
A
#
# COMPACT_ATOMS: atom_id res chain seq x y z
N MET A 1 38.15 -13.40 9.58
CA MET A 1 37.96 -12.02 9.08
C MET A 1 38.43 -11.08 10.19
N ASN A 2 39.44 -10.25 9.93
CA ASN A 2 40.12 -9.45 10.96
C ASN A 2 39.20 -8.34 11.51
N ASN A 3 38.91 -8.38 12.81
CA ASN A 3 38.07 -7.40 13.51
C ASN A 3 38.65 -5.96 13.52
N SER A 4 39.93 -5.78 13.17
CA SER A 4 40.60 -4.48 13.17
C SER A 4 40.11 -3.52 12.08
N ILE A 5 39.54 -4.04 10.98
CA ILE A 5 39.00 -3.19 9.90
C ILE A 5 37.65 -2.56 10.31
N LEU A 6 36.88 -3.23 11.17
CA LEU A 6 35.55 -2.76 11.60
C LEU A 6 35.63 -1.62 12.62
N GLN A 7 36.69 -1.54 13.43
CA GLN A 7 36.85 -0.48 14.45
C GLN A 7 37.18 0.89 13.87
N ARG A 8 37.73 0.97 12.65
CA ARG A 8 38.07 2.25 11.98
C ARG A 8 36.87 2.98 11.35
N LEU A 9 35.66 2.43 11.44
CA LEU A 9 34.43 2.99 10.82
C LEU A 9 33.54 3.77 11.80
N ARG A 10 34.08 4.32 12.91
CA ARG A 10 33.30 5.13 13.87
C ARG A 10 32.83 6.48 13.32
N SER A 11 33.43 6.98 12.24
CA SER A 11 32.90 8.12 11.48
C SER A 11 31.81 7.64 10.52
N ARG A 12 30.60 8.22 10.58
CA ARG A 12 29.51 7.93 9.62
C ARG A 12 30.07 8.02 8.19
N PRO A 13 30.12 6.93 7.43
CA PRO A 13 30.72 6.97 6.10
C PRO A 13 29.92 7.90 5.21
N LYS A 14 30.59 8.78 4.45
CA LYS A 14 29.95 9.66 3.45
C LYS A 14 29.20 8.88 2.37
N ARG A 15 29.53 7.60 2.19
CA ARG A 15 28.90 6.68 1.25
C ARG A 15 28.15 5.60 2.03
N PRO A 16 26.91 5.26 1.64
CA PRO A 16 26.17 4.19 2.30
C PRO A 16 26.92 2.86 2.16
N PHE A 17 26.84 2.03 3.20
CA PHE A 17 27.63 0.81 3.36
C PHE A 17 27.54 -0.14 2.14
N TRP A 18 26.35 -0.32 1.56
CA TRP A 18 26.14 -1.17 0.38
C TRP A 18 26.86 -0.70 -0.90
N LYS A 19 27.35 0.55 -0.95
CA LYS A 19 28.14 1.06 -2.08
C LYS A 19 29.64 0.76 -1.95
N LEU A 20 30.11 0.28 -0.80
CA LEU A 20 31.53 -0.02 -0.60
C LEU A 20 31.92 -1.30 -1.37
N PRO A 21 32.98 -1.28 -2.21
CA PRO A 21 33.41 -2.45 -2.98
C PRO A 21 33.71 -3.67 -2.12
N GLN A 22 34.32 -3.45 -0.95
CA GLN A 22 34.68 -4.49 0.03
C GLN A 22 33.46 -5.31 0.48
N HIS A 23 32.28 -4.68 0.56
CA HIS A 23 31.05 -5.34 0.94
C HIS A 23 30.29 -5.90 -0.27
N ARG A 24 30.25 -5.12 -1.35
CA ARG A 24 29.51 -5.48 -2.57
C ARG A 24 30.04 -6.75 -3.23
N LEU A 25 31.36 -6.93 -3.31
CA LEU A 25 31.97 -8.07 -4.00
C LEU A 25 31.65 -9.42 -3.33
N PRO A 26 31.81 -9.60 -1.99
CA PRO A 26 31.40 -10.81 -1.30
C PRO A 26 29.91 -11.14 -1.46
N VAL A 27 29.03 -10.14 -1.33
CA VAL A 27 27.58 -10.32 -1.49
C VAL A 27 27.25 -10.81 -2.89
N LEU A 28 27.78 -10.16 -3.92
CA LEU A 28 27.53 -10.54 -5.32
C LEU A 28 28.12 -11.91 -5.65
N SER A 29 29.30 -12.25 -5.11
CA SER A 29 29.91 -13.56 -5.28
C SER A 29 29.06 -14.66 -4.62
N LEU A 30 28.60 -14.44 -3.39
CA LEU A 30 27.73 -15.37 -2.68
C LEU A 30 26.38 -15.53 -3.39
N TYR A 31 25.78 -14.44 -3.84
CA TYR A 31 24.57 -14.46 -4.64
C TYR A 31 24.73 -15.30 -5.92
N LYS A 32 25.79 -15.04 -6.71
CA LYS A 32 26.10 -15.81 -7.92
C LYS A 32 26.32 -17.29 -7.64
N THR A 33 27.01 -17.64 -6.54
CA THR A 33 27.24 -19.05 -6.19
C THR A 33 25.96 -19.76 -5.78
N LEU A 34 25.10 -19.12 -4.98
CA LEU A 34 23.78 -19.65 -4.63
C LEU A 34 22.91 -19.91 -5.86
N LEU A 35 22.86 -18.96 -6.80
CA LEU A 35 22.12 -19.13 -8.06
C LEU A 35 22.69 -20.25 -8.94
N LYS A 36 24.03 -20.42 -8.97
CA LYS A 36 24.65 -21.54 -9.69
C LYS A 36 24.31 -22.88 -9.05
N ILE A 37 24.25 -22.93 -7.72
CA ILE A 37 23.89 -24.15 -6.97
C ILE A 37 22.42 -24.49 -7.18
N SER A 38 21.51 -23.50 -7.13
CA SER A 38 20.07 -23.74 -7.29
C SER A 38 19.74 -24.37 -8.64
N LYS A 39 20.49 -24.08 -9.70
CA LYS A 39 20.32 -24.70 -11.03
C LYS A 39 20.66 -26.18 -11.09
N LYS A 40 21.51 -26.67 -10.19
CA LYS A 40 21.96 -28.07 -10.19
C LYS A 40 20.91 -29.02 -9.62
N PHE A 41 19.81 -28.51 -9.05
CA PHE A 41 18.74 -29.35 -8.53
C PHE A 41 18.01 -30.07 -9.67
N PRO A 42 17.60 -31.34 -9.45
CA PRO A 42 17.02 -32.18 -10.49
C PRO A 42 15.64 -31.68 -10.94
N GLU A 43 14.79 -31.29 -9.99
CA GLU A 43 13.41 -30.88 -10.28
C GLU A 43 13.30 -29.40 -10.64
N ASP A 44 12.47 -29.09 -11.65
CA ASP A 44 12.26 -27.71 -12.10
C ASP A 44 11.58 -26.83 -11.05
N ILE A 45 10.71 -27.43 -10.24
CA ILE A 45 9.98 -26.75 -9.16
C ILE A 45 10.97 -26.26 -8.10
N HIS A 46 11.90 -27.12 -7.66
CA HIS A 46 12.95 -26.74 -6.72
C HIS A 46 13.84 -25.63 -7.28
N ARG A 47 14.27 -25.76 -8.55
CA ARG A 47 15.10 -24.73 -9.22
C ARG A 47 14.41 -23.38 -9.21
N LYS A 48 13.14 -23.31 -9.63
CA LYS A 48 12.34 -22.08 -9.66
C LYS A 48 12.14 -21.50 -8.26
N TYR A 49 11.71 -22.32 -7.30
CA TYR A 49 11.49 -21.88 -5.93
C TYR A 49 12.76 -21.29 -5.31
N LEU A 50 13.87 -22.02 -5.37
CA LEU A 50 15.16 -21.59 -4.82
C LEU A 50 15.62 -20.30 -5.50
N PHE A 51 15.50 -20.24 -6.82
CA PHE A 51 15.85 -19.05 -7.60
C PHE A 51 15.09 -17.80 -7.09
N TYR A 52 13.76 -17.87 -6.99
CA TYR A 52 12.94 -16.74 -6.54
C TYR A 52 13.17 -16.41 -5.06
N SER A 53 13.29 -17.42 -4.20
CA SER A 53 13.53 -17.25 -2.76
C SER A 53 14.88 -16.58 -2.47
N ILE A 54 15.96 -17.02 -3.15
CA ILE A 54 17.28 -16.40 -3.04
C ILE A 54 17.20 -14.94 -3.51
N ARG A 55 16.56 -14.69 -4.67
CA ARG A 55 16.43 -13.33 -5.22
C ARG A 55 15.67 -12.40 -4.27
N ASP A 56 14.56 -12.86 -3.71
CA ASP A 56 13.73 -12.05 -2.83
C ASP A 56 14.46 -11.71 -1.53
N LYS A 57 15.10 -12.68 -0.88
CA LYS A 57 15.90 -12.45 0.34
C LYS A 57 17.01 -11.41 0.14
N PHE A 58 17.72 -11.46 -0.99
CA PHE A 58 18.76 -10.47 -1.30
C PHE A 58 18.19 -9.08 -1.63
N ARG A 59 17.02 -9.02 -2.29
CA ARG A 59 16.35 -7.76 -2.61
C ARG A 59 15.84 -7.03 -1.37
N VAL A 60 15.14 -7.74 -0.49
CA VAL A 60 14.59 -7.17 0.76
C VAL A 60 15.68 -6.50 1.59
N ARG A 61 16.89 -7.06 1.58
CA ARG A 61 18.04 -6.60 2.37
C ARG A 61 18.99 -5.67 1.60
N ARG A 62 18.64 -5.23 0.38
CA ARG A 62 19.52 -4.41 -0.49
C ARG A 62 19.93 -3.07 0.14
N HIS A 63 19.01 -2.47 0.89
CA HIS A 63 19.17 -1.14 1.49
C HIS A 63 19.57 -1.18 2.96
N GLU A 64 20.03 -2.34 3.45
CA GLU A 64 20.49 -2.48 4.83
C GLU A 64 21.70 -1.56 5.08
N THR A 65 21.55 -0.64 6.03
CA THR A 65 22.62 0.29 6.44
C THR A 65 23.50 -0.31 7.53
N SER A 66 22.97 -1.24 8.33
CA SER A 66 23.63 -1.78 9.51
C SER A 66 24.69 -2.81 9.15
N VAL A 67 25.93 -2.57 9.56
CA VAL A 67 27.05 -3.48 9.32
C VAL A 67 26.85 -4.82 10.03
N THR A 68 26.34 -4.80 11.27
CA THR A 68 26.12 -6.00 12.09
C THR A 68 25.08 -6.92 11.44
N ASN A 69 23.92 -6.36 11.10
CA ASN A 69 22.83 -7.09 10.44
C ASN A 69 23.31 -7.68 9.11
N THR A 70 24.11 -6.91 8.36
CA THR A 70 24.61 -7.38 7.07
C THR A 70 25.59 -8.53 7.23
N ILE A 71 26.44 -8.53 8.25
CA ILE A 71 27.32 -9.65 8.58
C ILE A 71 26.51 -10.88 8.97
N GLU A 72 25.45 -10.71 9.78
CA GLU A 72 24.53 -11.79 10.15
C GLU A 72 23.84 -12.39 8.92
N PHE A 73 23.31 -11.55 8.03
CA PHE A 73 22.70 -12.01 6.77
C PHE A 73 23.69 -12.73 5.86
N LEU A 74 24.96 -12.33 5.84
CA LEU A 74 26.01 -13.02 5.11
C LEU A 74 26.36 -14.37 5.75
N LYS A 75 26.26 -14.52 7.07
CA LYS A 75 26.40 -15.82 7.76
C LYS A 75 25.23 -16.73 7.41
N GLU A 76 23.99 -16.25 7.56
CA GLU A 76 22.78 -16.99 7.17
C GLU A 76 22.84 -17.47 5.71
N ALA A 77 23.28 -16.60 4.78
CA ALA A 77 23.40 -16.96 3.37
C ALA A 77 24.49 -18.01 3.11
N LYS A 78 25.57 -18.04 3.90
CA LYS A 78 26.59 -19.11 3.85
C LYS A 78 26.06 -20.43 4.42
N GLU A 79 25.30 -20.38 5.50
CA GLU A 79 24.63 -21.57 6.05
C GLU A 79 23.61 -22.14 5.05
N CYS A 80 22.86 -21.26 4.38
CA CYS A 80 21.97 -21.63 3.28
C CYS A 80 22.74 -22.27 2.12
N ARG A 81 23.91 -21.72 1.74
CA ARG A 81 24.77 -22.34 0.74
C ARG A 81 25.20 -23.76 1.15
N ASN A 82 25.58 -23.94 2.41
CA ASN A 82 26.04 -25.24 2.92
C ASN A 82 24.90 -26.26 2.95
N THR A 83 23.70 -25.87 3.36
CA THR A 83 22.51 -26.74 3.32
C THR A 83 22.14 -27.14 1.89
N LEU A 84 22.20 -26.21 0.92
CA LEU A 84 21.99 -26.56 -0.50
C LEU A 84 23.04 -27.55 -1.02
N LEU A 85 24.31 -27.39 -0.65
CA LEU A 85 25.37 -28.32 -1.04
C LEU A 85 25.19 -29.70 -0.40
N LYS A 86 24.81 -29.76 0.87
CA LYS A 86 24.49 -31.02 1.55
C LYS A 86 23.35 -31.76 0.84
N ALA A 87 22.28 -31.05 0.51
CA ALA A 87 21.15 -31.62 -0.23
C ALA A 87 21.58 -32.17 -1.60
N LEU A 88 22.45 -31.47 -2.33
CA LEU A 88 23.00 -31.97 -3.61
C LEU A 88 23.95 -33.16 -3.43
N ASN A 89 24.60 -33.29 -2.29
CA ASN A 89 25.47 -34.42 -1.96
C ASN A 89 24.69 -35.65 -1.46
N GLY A 90 23.35 -35.62 -1.46
CA GLY A 90 22.50 -36.74 -1.07
C GLY A 90 22.07 -36.76 0.40
N ASP A 91 22.25 -35.66 1.14
CA ASP A 91 21.70 -35.53 2.50
C ASP A 91 20.17 -35.44 2.47
N VAL A 92 19.51 -36.50 2.93
CA VAL A 92 18.05 -36.67 2.88
C VAL A 92 17.33 -35.62 3.71
N GLU A 93 17.85 -35.26 4.89
CA GLU A 93 17.21 -34.29 5.77
C GLU A 93 17.25 -32.88 5.18
N ALA A 94 18.42 -32.50 4.64
CA ALA A 94 18.60 -31.22 3.98
C ALA A 94 17.72 -31.11 2.72
N PHE A 95 17.62 -32.19 1.95
CA PHE A 95 16.75 -32.24 0.77
C PHE A 95 15.27 -32.15 1.15
N GLN A 96 14.83 -32.92 2.15
CA GLN A 96 13.45 -32.89 2.64
C GLN A 96 13.05 -31.50 3.16
N HIS A 97 13.98 -30.82 3.85
CA HIS A 97 13.74 -29.44 4.29
C HIS A 97 13.51 -28.49 3.11
N ILE A 98 14.26 -28.63 2.02
CA ILE A 98 14.05 -27.84 0.80
C ILE A 98 12.72 -28.22 0.15
N ASP A 99 12.41 -29.51 0.05
CA ASP A 99 11.15 -30.01 -0.50
C ASP A 99 9.94 -29.42 0.26
N ASP A 100 9.95 -29.52 1.59
CA ASP A 100 8.91 -28.97 2.45
C ASP A 100 8.71 -27.45 2.27
N LEU A 101 9.80 -26.71 2.05
CA LEU A 101 9.75 -25.28 1.76
C LEU A 101 9.17 -25.00 0.37
N THR A 102 9.56 -25.79 -0.63
CA THR A 102 9.12 -25.61 -2.03
C THR A 102 7.63 -25.88 -2.20
N TRP A 103 7.10 -26.89 -1.52
CA TRP A 103 5.67 -27.23 -1.52
C TRP A 103 4.86 -26.46 -0.47
N GLY A 104 5.49 -25.57 0.31
CA GLY A 104 4.81 -24.77 1.32
C GLY A 104 4.25 -25.59 2.48
N ARG A 105 4.81 -26.77 2.76
CA ARG A 105 4.53 -27.54 3.99
C ARG A 105 5.12 -26.86 5.23
N LYS A 106 6.20 -26.08 5.02
CA LYS A 106 6.88 -25.26 6.05
C LYS A 106 7.08 -23.81 5.55
N GLY A 107 7.38 -22.91 6.50
CA GLY A 107 7.75 -21.51 6.22
C GLY A 107 6.59 -20.58 5.86
N SER A 108 6.93 -19.40 5.33
CA SER A 108 5.96 -18.34 4.99
C SER A 108 4.96 -18.73 3.91
N LEU A 109 5.33 -19.63 3.00
CA LEU A 109 4.43 -20.13 1.96
C LEU A 109 3.27 -20.93 2.58
N LYS A 110 3.53 -21.68 3.66
CA LYS A 110 2.48 -22.37 4.43
C LYS A 110 1.47 -21.38 4.99
N GLU A 111 1.95 -20.28 5.56
CA GLU A 111 1.09 -19.24 6.12
C GLU A 111 0.22 -18.65 5.02
N ILE A 112 0.82 -18.26 3.89
CA ILE A 112 0.09 -17.70 2.74
C ILE A 112 -0.95 -18.70 2.20
N LEU A 113 -0.57 -19.97 2.03
CA LEU A 113 -1.51 -21.01 1.58
C LEU A 113 -2.63 -21.20 2.59
N THR A 114 -2.33 -21.19 3.88
CA THR A 114 -3.34 -21.28 4.95
C THR A 114 -4.30 -20.09 4.88
N TRP A 115 -3.79 -18.87 4.72
CA TRP A 115 -4.58 -17.67 4.53
C TRP A 115 -5.47 -17.74 3.29
N VAL A 116 -4.92 -18.20 2.16
CA VAL A 116 -5.66 -18.35 0.90
C VAL A 116 -6.76 -19.40 1.04
N ILE A 117 -6.48 -20.55 1.66
CA ILE A 117 -7.46 -21.62 1.91
C ILE A 117 -8.57 -21.10 2.84
N LEU A 118 -8.22 -20.45 3.94
CA LEU A 118 -9.19 -19.84 4.86
C LEU A 118 -10.04 -18.79 4.15
N PHE A 119 -9.43 -17.94 3.33
CA PHE A 119 -10.14 -16.91 2.59
C PHE A 119 -11.07 -17.49 1.52
N HIS A 120 -10.69 -18.57 0.84
CA HIS A 120 -11.57 -19.26 -0.11
C HIS A 120 -12.74 -19.94 0.62
N PHE A 121 -12.49 -20.58 1.77
CA PHE A 121 -13.55 -21.13 2.61
C PHE A 121 -14.52 -20.06 3.11
N ASP A 122 -14.01 -18.89 3.49
CA ASP A 122 -14.83 -17.76 3.90
C ASP A 122 -15.61 -17.17 2.74
N ILE A 123 -15.04 -17.12 1.53
CA ILE A 123 -15.77 -16.70 0.32
C ILE A 123 -16.92 -17.67 0.03
N ASP A 124 -16.70 -18.98 0.10
CA ASP A 124 -17.75 -19.97 -0.14
C ASP A 124 -18.85 -19.91 0.93
N ASN A 125 -18.48 -19.70 2.19
CA ASN A 125 -19.44 -19.47 3.26
C ASN A 125 -20.19 -18.15 3.08
N TYR A 126 -19.49 -17.08 2.67
CA TYR A 126 -20.09 -15.79 2.37
C TYR A 126 -21.04 -15.87 1.18
N PHE A 127 -20.72 -16.64 0.14
CA PHE A 127 -21.59 -16.90 -1.00
C PHE A 127 -22.80 -17.75 -0.59
N LYS A 128 -22.65 -18.75 0.29
CA LYS A 128 -23.78 -19.52 0.84
C LYS A 128 -24.72 -18.64 1.67
N GLU A 129 -24.18 -17.79 2.54
CA GLU A 129 -24.96 -16.83 3.33
C GLU A 129 -25.60 -15.75 2.45
N ALA A 130 -24.88 -15.24 1.45
CA ALA A 130 -25.41 -14.28 0.48
C ALA A 130 -26.49 -14.92 -0.39
N HIS A 131 -26.34 -16.17 -0.84
CA HIS A 131 -27.38 -16.91 -1.55
C HIS A 131 -28.60 -17.19 -0.66
N ALA A 132 -28.41 -17.52 0.62
CA ALA A 132 -29.50 -17.64 1.58
C ALA A 132 -30.23 -16.29 1.76
N CYS A 133 -29.48 -15.19 1.88
CA CYS A 133 -30.01 -13.83 1.99
C CYS A 133 -30.70 -13.36 0.70
N ILE A 134 -30.20 -13.77 -0.47
CA ILE A 134 -30.80 -13.51 -1.79
C ILE A 134 -32.06 -14.35 -1.99
N LYS A 135 -32.10 -15.62 -1.55
CA LYS A 135 -33.32 -16.45 -1.52
C LYS A 135 -34.40 -15.81 -0.62
N ILE A 136 -34.02 -15.28 0.54
CA ILE A 136 -34.92 -14.53 1.45
C ILE A 136 -35.36 -13.20 0.81
N LYS A 137 -34.49 -12.49 0.09
CA LYS A 137 -34.79 -11.23 -0.62
C LYS A 137 -35.63 -11.43 -1.89
N LEU A 138 -35.54 -12.56 -2.58
CA LEU A 138 -36.35 -12.89 -3.76
C LEU A 138 -37.78 -13.28 -3.35
N ARG A 139 -37.96 -13.99 -2.21
CA ARG A 139 -39.29 -14.22 -1.61
C ARG A 139 -40.01 -12.91 -1.21
N THR A 140 -39.26 -11.87 -0.84
CA THR A 140 -39.82 -10.55 -0.47
C THR A 140 -39.94 -9.55 -1.64
N LYS A 141 -39.46 -9.88 -2.84
CA LYS A 141 -39.54 -8.99 -4.02
C LYS A 141 -40.92 -8.95 -4.68
N LYS A 142 -41.79 -9.96 -4.49
CA LYS A 142 -43.19 -9.93 -4.98
C LYS A 142 -44.03 -8.81 -4.33
N TRP A 143 -43.62 -8.29 -3.17
CA TRP A 143 -44.28 -7.19 -2.46
C TRP A 143 -43.84 -5.77 -2.88
N LYS A 144 -42.73 -5.63 -3.63
CA LYS A 144 -42.09 -4.32 -3.88
C LYS A 144 -42.67 -3.50 -5.03
N LYS A 145 -43.60 -4.02 -5.84
CA LYS A 145 -44.26 -3.20 -6.88
C LYS A 145 -45.34 -2.25 -6.35
N ARG A 146 -45.86 -2.45 -5.12
CA ARG A 146 -46.90 -1.57 -4.53
C ARG A 146 -46.39 -0.38 -3.71
N ALA A 147 -45.10 -0.32 -3.36
CA ALA A 147 -44.58 0.65 -2.38
C ALA A 147 -43.73 1.80 -2.99
N LYS A 148 -43.66 1.94 -4.32
CA LYS A 148 -42.89 3.02 -4.97
C LYS A 148 -43.57 4.39 -4.95
N SER A 149 -44.84 4.49 -4.56
CA SER A 149 -45.59 5.75 -4.69
C SER A 149 -45.44 6.73 -3.52
N LYS A 150 -44.89 6.33 -2.36
CA LYS A 150 -44.83 7.24 -1.20
C LYS A 150 -43.60 6.99 -0.34
N ARG A 151 -42.85 8.08 -0.08
CA ARG A 151 -41.81 8.33 0.97
C ARG A 151 -40.40 8.48 0.39
N GLY A 152 -39.73 9.64 0.52
CA GLY A 152 -39.69 10.46 1.72
C GLY A 152 -38.84 9.74 2.76
N ILE A 153 -37.53 9.95 2.67
CA ILE A 153 -36.42 9.44 3.49
C ILE A 153 -36.88 8.91 4.87
N LEU A 154 -36.83 7.59 5.07
CA LEU A 154 -36.87 6.95 6.39
C LEU A 154 -35.50 6.32 6.63
N ARG A 155 -34.70 6.92 7.52
CA ARG A 155 -33.48 6.29 8.06
C ARG A 155 -33.86 5.38 9.22
N VAL A 156 -33.29 4.19 9.23
CA VAL A 156 -33.40 3.22 10.34
C VAL A 156 -32.49 3.70 11.47
N ILE A 157 -33.04 3.90 12.66
CA ILE A 157 -32.28 4.22 13.88
C ILE A 157 -31.90 2.90 14.56
N SER A 158 -30.63 2.74 14.94
CA SER A 158 -30.11 1.58 15.65
C SER A 158 -30.46 1.61 17.14
N ASP A 159 -30.79 0.46 17.73
CA ASP A 159 -31.14 0.29 19.15
C ASP A 159 -30.00 0.80 20.06
N THR A 160 -30.33 1.73 20.96
CA THR A 160 -29.37 2.42 21.83
C THR A 160 -29.22 1.80 23.22
N ARG A 161 -29.92 0.70 23.52
CA ARG A 161 -29.85 0.05 24.85
C ARG A 161 -28.47 -0.59 25.12
N THR A 162 -28.09 -0.64 26.40
CA THR A 162 -26.86 -1.28 26.86
C THR A 162 -26.85 -2.79 26.58
N LYS A 163 -25.66 -3.37 26.41
CA LYS A 163 -25.50 -4.78 25.98
C LYS A 163 -26.15 -5.76 26.96
N ALA A 164 -26.07 -5.50 28.27
CA ALA A 164 -26.67 -6.32 29.32
C ALA A 164 -28.22 -6.38 29.22
N SER A 165 -28.87 -5.23 28.94
CA SER A 165 -30.32 -5.18 28.71
C SER A 165 -30.75 -5.94 27.45
N ARG A 166 -29.93 -5.90 26.38
CA ARG A 166 -30.20 -6.65 25.14
C ARG A 166 -30.13 -8.17 25.31
N MET A 167 -29.32 -8.65 26.24
CA MET A 167 -29.20 -10.08 26.52
C MET A 167 -30.33 -10.60 27.42
N LYS A 168 -30.84 -9.77 28.33
CA LYS A 168 -31.91 -10.15 29.25
C LYS A 168 -33.27 -10.29 28.55
N ASP A 169 -33.50 -9.54 27.46
CA ASP A 169 -34.77 -9.57 26.73
C ASP A 169 -34.54 -9.43 25.21
N SER A 170 -34.33 -10.57 24.55
CA SER A 170 -33.78 -10.65 23.19
C SER A 170 -34.85 -10.59 22.10
N HIS A 171 -35.56 -9.47 21.98
CA HIS A 171 -36.50 -9.24 20.89
C HIS A 171 -35.85 -8.54 19.69
N ARG A 172 -36.05 -9.08 18.47
CA ARG A 172 -35.33 -8.65 17.25
C ARG A 172 -35.69 -7.26 16.71
N ALA A 173 -36.86 -6.70 17.05
CA ALA A 173 -37.21 -5.31 16.76
C ALA A 173 -38.55 -4.97 17.43
N TYR A 174 -38.57 -4.04 18.39
CA TYR A 174 -39.80 -3.33 18.69
C TYR A 174 -39.94 -2.19 17.70
N LYS A 175 -41.04 -2.21 16.95
CA LYS A 175 -41.50 -1.04 16.23
C LYS A 175 -42.32 -0.22 17.23
N ILE A 176 -41.64 0.48 18.14
CA ILE A 176 -42.33 1.42 19.02
C ILE A 176 -43.01 2.43 18.09
N PRO A 177 -44.34 2.55 18.07
CA PRO A 177 -45.00 3.64 17.39
C PRO A 177 -44.68 4.88 18.21
N LEU A 178 -43.48 5.43 17.97
CA LEU A 178 -43.09 6.69 18.54
C LEU A 178 -44.09 7.71 18.04
N ASP A 179 -44.70 8.41 18.99
CA ASP A 179 -45.72 9.40 18.70
C ASP A 179 -45.21 10.32 17.59
N ARG A 180 -46.07 10.59 16.60
CA ARG A 180 -45.70 11.33 15.38
C ARG A 180 -45.11 12.69 15.72
N ARG A 181 -45.42 13.23 16.91
CA ARG A 181 -44.91 14.47 17.49
C ARG A 181 -43.42 14.45 17.85
N LEU A 182 -42.81 13.29 18.12
CA LEU A 182 -41.36 13.17 18.40
C LEU A 182 -40.51 13.36 17.14
N TYR A 183 -41.08 13.05 15.97
CA TYR A 183 -40.43 13.18 14.66
C TYR A 183 -40.98 14.32 13.82
N SER A 184 -42.12 14.87 14.21
CA SER A 184 -42.52 16.17 13.75
C SER A 184 -41.55 17.14 14.40
N PRO A 185 -40.68 17.84 13.65
CA PRO A 185 -39.94 18.94 14.24
C PRO A 185 -40.98 19.80 14.97
N PRO A 186 -40.73 20.24 16.22
CA PRO A 186 -41.70 21.05 16.93
C PRO A 186 -42.19 22.10 15.95
N ARG A 187 -43.52 22.29 15.86
CA ARG A 187 -44.08 23.50 15.28
C ARG A 187 -43.70 24.64 16.22
N VAL A 188 -42.39 24.90 16.36
CA VAL A 188 -41.88 26.24 16.21
C VAL A 188 -42.60 26.68 14.96
N GLN A 189 -43.65 27.46 15.14
CA GLN A 189 -43.87 28.54 14.20
C GLN A 189 -42.49 29.16 14.15
N LEU A 190 -41.70 28.75 13.15
CA LEU A 190 -40.70 29.61 12.63
C LEU A 190 -41.60 30.78 12.27
N ILE A 191 -41.71 31.73 13.21
CA ILE A 191 -41.79 33.13 12.87
C ILE A 191 -40.69 33.16 11.83
N ILE A 192 -41.10 33.07 10.56
CA ILE A 192 -40.25 33.36 9.44
C ILE A 192 -40.01 34.81 9.74
N LYS A 193 -39.01 35.09 10.60
CA LYS A 193 -38.54 36.41 10.89
C LYS A 193 -38.30 36.91 9.49
N SER A 194 -39.17 37.84 9.06
CA SER A 194 -39.17 38.43 7.73
C SER A 194 -37.73 38.51 7.32
N ARG A 195 -37.33 37.77 6.27
CA ARG A 195 -35.94 37.52 5.89
C ARG A 195 -35.15 38.75 6.29
N MET A 196 -34.43 38.70 7.42
CA MET A 196 -33.77 39.89 7.93
C MET A 196 -33.02 40.44 6.73
N PRO A 197 -33.23 41.71 6.34
CA PRO A 197 -32.64 42.25 5.11
C PRO A 197 -31.19 41.84 5.18
N LYS A 198 -30.74 41.04 4.20
CA LYS A 198 -29.41 40.41 4.22
C LYS A 198 -28.46 41.50 4.68
N LYS A 199 -27.97 41.43 5.93
CA LYS A 199 -27.10 42.49 6.48
C LYS A 199 -26.08 42.71 5.39
N LYS A 200 -26.07 43.92 4.80
CA LYS A 200 -25.24 44.25 3.64
C LYS A 200 -23.90 43.58 3.90
N LYS A 201 -23.48 42.68 2.99
CA LYS A 201 -22.22 41.92 3.06
C LYS A 201 -21.24 42.80 3.82
N HIS A 202 -20.77 42.37 5.00
CA HIS A 202 -19.83 43.14 5.83
C HIS A 202 -19.00 44.00 4.89
N PHE A 203 -19.17 45.32 4.97
CA PHE A 203 -18.49 46.26 4.08
C PHE A 203 -17.03 45.82 4.13
N TRP A 204 -16.57 45.12 3.10
CA TRP A 204 -15.24 44.55 3.10
C TRP A 204 -14.38 45.76 3.29
N ARG A 205 -13.67 45.87 4.42
CA ARG A 205 -12.93 47.08 4.78
C ARG A 205 -12.15 47.49 3.53
N THR A 206 -12.54 48.62 2.95
CA THR A 206 -11.90 49.19 1.78
C THR A 206 -10.42 49.39 2.16
N GLY A 207 -9.51 48.69 1.48
CA GLY A 207 -8.08 48.66 1.84
C GLY A 207 -7.49 47.27 2.16
N LEU A 208 -8.27 46.18 2.10
CA LEU A 208 -7.69 44.83 2.24
C LEU A 208 -6.87 44.42 1.01
N VAL A 209 -5.55 44.45 1.13
CA VAL A 209 -4.62 43.97 0.10
C VAL A 209 -4.65 42.44 0.05
N ARG A 210 -5.08 41.88 -1.09
CA ARG A 210 -5.01 40.45 -1.39
C ARG A 210 -3.65 40.14 -1.98
N HIS A 211 -2.87 39.30 -1.31
CA HIS A 211 -1.64 38.76 -1.85
C HIS A 211 -1.90 37.37 -2.42
N ARG A 212 -1.36 37.14 -3.62
CA ARG A 212 -1.25 35.80 -4.17
C ARG A 212 0.02 35.17 -3.61
N ILE A 213 -0.13 34.08 -2.87
CA ILE A 213 0.98 33.27 -2.39
C ILE A 213 1.08 32.05 -3.30
N ILE A 214 2.26 31.82 -3.84
CA ILE A 214 2.59 30.65 -4.63
C ILE A 214 3.46 29.75 -3.75
N THR A 215 3.03 28.50 -3.53
CA THR A 215 3.85 27.54 -2.78
C THR A 215 5.02 27.04 -3.63
N GLN A 216 6.03 26.44 -3.00
CA GLN A 216 7.15 25.78 -3.71
C GLN A 216 6.69 24.71 -4.73
N LEU A 217 5.47 24.19 -4.57
CA LEU A 217 4.85 23.22 -5.48
C LEU A 217 3.96 23.86 -6.56
N GLY A 218 3.89 25.19 -6.62
CA GLY A 218 3.11 25.95 -7.61
C GLY A 218 1.64 26.12 -7.27
N TYR A 219 1.19 25.77 -6.05
CA TYR A 219 -0.19 26.02 -5.65
C TYR A 219 -0.39 27.51 -5.37
N ARG A 220 -1.43 28.09 -6.01
CA ARG A 220 -1.75 29.51 -5.90
C ARG A 220 -2.87 29.73 -4.91
N LEU A 221 -2.66 30.64 -3.97
CA LEU A 221 -3.56 30.87 -2.85
C LEU A 221 -3.69 32.36 -2.62
N GLN A 222 -4.91 32.82 -2.34
CA GLN A 222 -5.13 34.21 -1.98
C GLN A 222 -5.11 34.33 -0.46
N ARG A 223 -4.21 35.16 0.05
CA ARG A 223 -4.14 35.53 1.46
C ARG A 223 -4.41 37.02 1.60
N ILE A 224 -5.20 37.39 2.59
CA ILE A 224 -5.45 38.79 2.93
C ILE A 224 -4.36 39.25 3.91
N ARG A 225 -3.66 40.35 3.62
CA ARG A 225 -2.63 40.89 4.52
C ARG A 225 -3.23 41.23 5.88
N GLY A 226 -2.54 40.87 6.96
CA GLY A 226 -3.00 41.13 8.34
C GLY A 226 -4.02 40.13 8.90
N TRP A 227 -4.53 39.18 8.09
CA TRP A 227 -5.41 38.13 8.59
C TRP A 227 -4.63 36.85 8.92
N ARG A 228 -4.92 36.28 10.10
CA ARG A 228 -4.46 34.94 10.44
C ARG A 228 -5.20 33.95 9.54
N GLN A 229 -4.44 33.17 8.78
CA GLN A 229 -5.00 32.12 7.93
C GLN A 229 -5.73 31.10 8.82
N PRO A 230 -6.99 30.75 8.51
CA PRO A 230 -7.68 29.67 9.19
C PRO A 230 -6.88 28.37 9.12
N THR A 231 -6.79 27.66 10.25
CA THR A 231 -6.00 26.43 10.37
C THR A 231 -6.41 25.35 9.36
N TRP A 232 -7.70 25.24 9.05
CA TRP A 232 -8.21 24.28 8.06
C TRP A 232 -7.62 24.50 6.66
N ILE A 233 -7.35 25.75 6.25
CA ILE A 233 -6.74 26.06 4.95
C ILE A 233 -5.31 25.53 4.90
N SER A 234 -4.54 25.73 5.97
CA SER A 234 -3.18 25.19 6.10
C SER A 234 -3.18 23.66 6.13
N MET A 235 -4.12 23.03 6.85
CA MET A 235 -4.26 21.58 6.87
C MET A 235 -4.60 21.01 5.48
N MET A 236 -5.49 21.66 4.72
CA MET A 236 -5.80 21.25 3.36
C MET A 236 -4.58 21.34 2.44
N MET A 237 -3.75 22.38 2.58
CA MET A 237 -2.50 22.50 1.84
C MET A 237 -1.55 21.37 2.20
N ASN A 238 -1.27 21.18 3.49
CA ASN A 238 -0.37 20.12 3.95
C ASN A 238 -0.84 18.76 3.45
N LYS A 239 -2.15 18.48 3.46
CA LYS A 239 -2.71 17.24 2.91
C LYS A 239 -2.43 17.09 1.41
N ARG A 240 -2.58 18.15 0.62
CA ARG A 240 -2.28 18.15 -0.82
C ARG A 240 -0.77 18.01 -1.10
N ILE A 241 0.06 18.72 -0.34
CA ILE A 241 1.53 18.64 -0.42
C ILE A 241 2.00 17.22 -0.10
N ASN A 242 1.50 16.62 0.99
CA ASN A 242 1.84 15.26 1.37
C ASN A 242 1.35 14.24 0.34
N GLN A 243 0.13 14.41 -0.19
CA GLN A 243 -0.36 13.55 -1.26
C GLN A 243 0.49 13.66 -2.54
N HIS A 244 1.03 14.85 -2.82
CA HIS A 244 1.94 15.09 -3.93
C HIS A 244 3.28 14.39 -3.70
N ASN A 245 3.90 14.60 -2.53
CA ASN A 245 5.19 13.96 -2.18
C ASN A 245 5.08 12.44 -2.23
N LYS A 246 4.00 11.85 -1.71
CA LYS A 246 3.74 10.40 -1.81
C LYS A 246 3.69 9.89 -3.24
N ARG A 247 3.16 10.68 -4.18
CA ARG A 247 3.11 10.31 -5.60
C ARG A 247 4.49 10.38 -6.27
N LEU A 248 5.29 11.40 -5.92
CA LEU A 248 6.67 11.50 -6.38
C LEU A 248 7.52 10.34 -5.83
N GLU A 249 7.40 10.06 -4.53
CA GLU A 249 8.05 8.91 -3.90
C GLU A 249 7.67 7.60 -4.59
N ARG A 250 6.38 7.38 -4.88
CA ARG A 250 5.93 6.21 -5.66
C ARG A 250 6.55 6.15 -7.05
N TYR A 251 6.63 7.28 -7.76
CA TYR A 251 7.25 7.32 -9.09
C TYR A 251 8.74 6.94 -9.02
N ASN A 252 9.50 7.55 -8.11
CA ASN A 252 10.93 7.26 -7.92
C ASN A 252 11.15 5.79 -7.51
N LEU A 253 10.23 5.24 -6.70
CA LEU A 253 10.25 3.85 -6.31
C LEU A 253 10.04 2.92 -7.52
N LEU A 254 9.06 3.22 -8.38
CA LEU A 254 8.81 2.47 -9.61
C LEU A 254 9.99 2.55 -10.59
N GLU A 255 10.63 3.70 -10.69
CA GLU A 255 11.84 3.89 -11.51
C GLU A 255 13.00 3.01 -11.00
N SER A 256 13.24 3.00 -9.69
CA SER A 256 14.20 2.11 -9.05
C SER A 256 13.86 0.62 -9.28
N TYR A 257 12.57 0.25 -9.22
CA TYR A 257 12.13 -1.11 -9.53
C TYR A 257 12.39 -1.49 -10.99
N LEU A 258 12.15 -0.57 -11.92
CA LEU A 258 12.39 -0.77 -13.34
C LEU A 258 13.87 -0.99 -13.64
N GLU A 259 14.76 -0.17 -13.05
CA GLU A 259 16.21 -0.37 -13.17
C GLU A 259 16.66 -1.73 -12.63
N MET A 260 16.09 -2.17 -11.50
CA MET A 260 16.38 -3.49 -10.94
C MET A 260 15.93 -4.62 -11.87
N VAL A 261 14.69 -4.55 -12.35
CA VAL A 261 14.14 -5.57 -13.26
C VAL A 261 14.99 -5.66 -14.52
N ARG A 262 15.42 -4.53 -15.09
CA ARG A 262 16.32 -4.51 -16.25
C ARG A 262 17.66 -5.17 -15.97
N ALA A 263 18.32 -4.81 -14.87
CA ALA A 263 19.60 -5.41 -14.48
C ALA A 263 19.47 -6.92 -14.28
N GLU A 264 18.34 -7.37 -13.74
CA GLU A 264 18.07 -8.79 -13.54
C GLU A 264 17.76 -9.50 -14.84
N VAL A 265 16.95 -8.94 -15.74
CA VAL A 265 16.71 -9.53 -17.07
C VAL A 265 18.04 -9.74 -17.79
N LEU A 266 18.96 -8.77 -17.73
CA LEU A 266 20.31 -8.92 -18.29
C LEU A 266 21.09 -10.06 -17.63
N MET A 267 21.09 -10.12 -16.30
CA MET A 267 21.74 -11.21 -15.55
C MET A 267 21.10 -12.57 -15.88
N MET A 268 19.79 -12.63 -16.03
CA MET A 268 19.05 -13.85 -16.32
C MET A 268 19.31 -14.35 -17.73
N ARG A 269 19.39 -13.45 -18.71
CA ARG A 269 19.82 -13.80 -20.07
C ARG A 269 21.21 -14.43 -20.10
N GLN A 270 22.13 -13.96 -19.25
CA GLN A 270 23.47 -14.55 -19.11
C GLN A 270 23.46 -15.90 -18.40
N LEU A 271 22.50 -16.12 -17.50
CA LEU A 271 22.38 -17.36 -16.74
C LEU A 271 21.59 -18.42 -17.51
N ASP A 272 20.31 -18.21 -17.77
CA ASP A 272 19.40 -19.12 -18.48
C ASP A 272 18.40 -18.31 -19.31
N PRO A 273 18.41 -18.43 -20.66
CA PRO A 273 17.50 -17.69 -21.53
C PRO A 273 16.02 -17.99 -21.27
N LYS A 274 15.67 -19.24 -20.92
CA LYS A 274 14.29 -19.67 -20.66
C LYS A 274 13.66 -19.01 -19.43
N LEU A 275 14.46 -18.68 -18.42
CA LEU A 275 13.97 -17.97 -17.24
C LEU A 275 13.82 -16.47 -17.49
N ALA A 276 14.54 -15.92 -18.49
CA ALA A 276 14.43 -14.52 -18.83
C ALA A 276 13.06 -14.18 -19.42
N THR A 277 12.47 -15.06 -20.24
CA THR A 277 11.15 -14.86 -20.86
C THR A 277 10.04 -14.69 -19.84
N ASP A 278 10.09 -15.41 -18.71
CA ASP A 278 9.08 -15.31 -17.64
C ASP A 278 9.10 -13.93 -16.96
N VAL A 279 10.25 -13.24 -16.98
CA VAL A 279 10.45 -11.96 -16.29
C VAL A 279 10.11 -10.76 -17.18
N GLU A 280 10.08 -10.92 -18.50
CA GLU A 280 9.85 -9.83 -19.46
C GLU A 280 8.47 -9.15 -19.33
N GLY A 281 7.48 -9.83 -18.74
CA GLY A 281 6.15 -9.25 -18.47
C GLY A 281 6.15 -8.15 -17.40
N PHE A 282 7.05 -8.22 -16.42
CA PHE A 282 7.04 -7.30 -15.27
C PHE A 282 7.44 -5.87 -15.65
N GLU A 283 8.37 -5.71 -16.60
CA GLU A 283 8.79 -4.39 -17.06
C GLU A 283 7.59 -3.62 -17.67
N LYS A 284 6.76 -4.30 -18.45
CA LYS A 284 5.56 -3.69 -19.06
C LYS A 284 4.57 -3.19 -18.01
N LEU A 285 4.34 -3.97 -16.95
CA LEU A 285 3.45 -3.58 -15.84
C LEU A 285 3.98 -2.34 -15.10
N ILE A 286 5.29 -2.30 -14.81
CA ILE A 286 5.92 -1.15 -14.15
C ILE A 286 5.84 0.08 -15.05
N ILE A 287 6.15 -0.05 -16.34
CA ILE A 287 6.05 1.06 -17.31
C ILE A 287 4.62 1.58 -17.37
N GLN A 288 3.62 0.69 -17.41
CA GLN A 288 2.22 1.09 -17.42
C GLN A 288 1.87 1.92 -16.18
N GLU A 289 2.23 1.45 -14.99
CA GLU A 289 2.00 2.18 -13.72
C GLU A 289 2.78 3.52 -13.67
N MET A 290 4.00 3.53 -14.22
CA MET A 290 4.80 4.75 -14.35
C MET A 290 4.15 5.76 -15.30
N THR A 291 3.53 5.34 -16.41
CA THR A 291 2.88 6.27 -17.35
C THR A 291 1.73 7.02 -16.70
N GLU A 292 0.97 6.37 -15.83
CA GLU A 292 -0.09 7.03 -15.04
C GLU A 292 0.48 8.07 -14.08
N SER A 293 1.57 7.72 -13.41
CA SER A 293 2.29 8.62 -12.49
C SER A 293 2.97 9.79 -13.25
N LYS A 294 3.51 9.53 -14.44
CA LYS A 294 4.19 10.50 -15.30
C LYS A 294 3.21 11.55 -15.83
N LYS A 295 2.00 11.15 -16.27
CA LYS A 295 0.94 12.08 -16.68
C LYS A 295 0.64 13.11 -15.58
N TYR A 296 0.69 12.68 -14.31
CA TYR A 296 0.52 13.61 -13.18
C TYR A 296 1.74 14.52 -12.99
N HIS A 297 2.95 13.96 -13.05
CA HIS A 297 4.20 14.72 -12.92
C HIS A 297 4.32 15.81 -14.01
N GLU A 298 4.05 15.47 -15.27
CA GLU A 298 4.07 16.42 -16.39
C GLU A 298 3.04 17.53 -16.24
N ARG A 299 1.81 17.21 -15.79
CA ARG A 299 0.80 18.24 -15.47
C ARG A 299 1.32 19.22 -14.42
N MET A 300 2.09 18.75 -13.45
CA MET A 300 2.67 19.59 -12.40
C MET A 300 3.81 20.46 -12.91
N LEU A 301 4.71 19.91 -13.75
CA LEU A 301 5.74 20.72 -14.41
C LEU A 301 5.11 21.83 -15.26
N LYS A 302 4.03 21.53 -15.99
CA LYS A 302 3.27 22.54 -16.74
C LYS A 302 2.66 23.61 -15.83
N LEU A 303 2.14 23.25 -14.66
CA LEU A 303 1.61 24.23 -13.69
C LEU A 303 2.72 25.12 -13.12
N LYS A 304 3.91 24.56 -12.84
CA LYS A 304 5.08 25.32 -12.38
C LYS A 304 5.60 26.28 -13.44
N ALA A 305 5.72 25.83 -14.68
CA ALA A 305 6.12 26.68 -15.81
C ALA A 305 5.13 27.84 -15.99
N LYS A 306 3.81 27.57 -15.90
CA LYS A 306 2.79 28.63 -15.93
C LYS A 306 2.85 29.60 -14.76
N SER A 307 3.23 29.17 -13.55
CA SER A 307 3.45 30.11 -12.45
C SER A 307 4.65 31.01 -12.66
N GLN A 308 5.74 30.51 -13.25
CA GLN A 308 6.91 31.32 -13.53
C GLN A 308 6.64 32.38 -14.61
N LEU A 309 5.86 32.02 -15.65
CA LEU A 309 5.46 32.97 -16.70
C LEU A 309 4.53 34.07 -16.19
N ASP A 310 3.61 33.78 -15.27
CA ASP A 310 2.69 34.78 -14.72
C ASP A 310 3.37 35.76 -13.73
N ASP A 311 4.56 35.42 -13.23
CA ASP A 311 5.35 36.25 -12.30
C ASP A 311 6.37 37.14 -13.05
N SER A 312 6.52 36.95 -14.38
CA SER A 312 7.42 37.72 -15.27
C SER A 312 6.67 38.90 -15.90
#